data_AF-A0A4Y9YS78-F1
#
_entry.id   AF-A0A4Y9YS78-F1
#
_cell.length_a   1.000
_cell.length_b   1.000
_cell.length_c   1.000
_cell.angle_alpha   90.00
_cell.angle_beta   90.00
_cell.angle_gamma   90.00
#
_symmetry.space_group_name_H-M   'P 1'
#
loop_
_entity.id
_entity.type
_entity.pdbx_description
1 polymer ?
#
loop_
_entity_poly.entity_id
_entity_poly.type
_entity_poly.pdbx_seq_one_letter_code
_entity_poly.pdbx_strand_id
1 'polypeptide(L)'
;MLRILSAAAPRPSRHAREKYRSYSDARSYPGDFHFIPDFFTLPEQRTLLSASLQKLDQTEPRSMQRRRKRLIASSKTSQDTGLIQDVFLPDEYYQFEDGHFDGVIRRFREMHVSSWDDVDSPSLAKALSRLRPLYPTEADTQTHLLHLASDGEIDPHVDNLDASGSWILGISLGADRVLHIEPVKGEDSQDAFDVLLPSGSVYVQKFAHHGPCYAVV
;
A
#
# COMPACT_ATOMS: atom_id res chain seq x y z
N MET A 1 10.33 0.38 -8.02
CA MET A 1 9.54 1.34 -7.20
C MET A 1 9.06 0.69 -5.90
N LEU A 2 9.08 1.41 -4.78
CA LEU A 2 8.43 1.02 -3.52
C LEU A 2 7.04 1.66 -3.43
N ARG A 3 5.98 0.87 -3.35
CA ARG A 3 4.59 1.36 -3.21
C ARG A 3 4.06 1.02 -1.81
N ILE A 4 3.63 2.03 -1.06
CA ILE A 4 2.94 1.81 0.22
C ILE A 4 1.47 2.12 0.02
N LEU A 5 0.64 1.08 0.07
CA LEU A 5 -0.80 1.18 -0.10
C LEU A 5 -1.52 1.09 1.25
N SER A 6 -2.25 2.15 1.59
CA SER A 6 -2.99 2.28 2.86
C SER A 6 -4.46 2.59 2.65
N ALA A 7 -5.34 2.10 3.54
CA ALA A 7 -6.79 2.33 3.53
C ALA A 7 -7.39 1.93 4.88
N ALA A 8 -8.38 2.68 5.35
CA ALA A 8 -8.99 2.53 6.67
C ALA A 8 -10.16 1.51 6.71
N ALA A 9 -10.62 1.00 5.55
CA ALA A 9 -11.85 0.23 5.41
C ALA A 9 -11.97 -0.96 6.40
N PRO A 10 -13.20 -1.34 6.81
CA PRO A 10 -13.39 -2.43 7.75
C PRO A 10 -12.89 -3.77 7.20
N ARG A 11 -12.42 -4.64 8.10
CA ARG A 11 -11.96 -5.99 7.73
C ARG A 11 -13.02 -6.70 6.87
N PRO A 12 -12.64 -7.34 5.76
CA PRO A 12 -13.57 -8.18 5.04
C PRO A 12 -14.13 -9.27 5.96
N SER A 13 -15.36 -9.71 5.68
CA SER A 13 -16.05 -10.69 6.51
C SER A 13 -15.20 -11.95 6.72
N ARG A 14 -15.41 -12.65 7.85
CA ARG A 14 -14.70 -13.90 8.17
C ARG A 14 -14.79 -14.94 7.03
N HIS A 15 -15.90 -14.94 6.30
CA HIS A 15 -16.12 -15.77 5.12
C HIS A 15 -15.31 -15.33 3.89
N ALA A 16 -15.19 -14.03 3.63
CA ALA A 16 -14.27 -13.52 2.62
C ALA A 16 -12.82 -13.88 2.97
N ARG A 17 -12.42 -13.71 4.24
CA ARG A 17 -11.09 -14.11 4.71
C ARG A 17 -10.82 -15.61 4.54
N GLU A 18 -11.76 -16.49 4.86
CA GLU A 18 -11.62 -17.94 4.65
C GLU A 18 -11.56 -18.31 3.17
N LYS A 19 -12.38 -17.68 2.32
CA LYS A 19 -12.29 -17.83 0.85
C LYS A 19 -10.91 -17.45 0.34
N TYR A 20 -10.31 -16.37 0.87
CA TYR A 20 -9.00 -15.88 0.44
C TYR A 20 -7.81 -16.55 1.15
N ARG A 21 -8.00 -17.20 2.30
CA ARG A 21 -6.94 -17.94 3.02
C ARG A 21 -6.44 -19.15 2.23
N SER A 22 -7.29 -19.76 1.40
CA SER A 22 -6.89 -20.80 0.45
C SER A 22 -6.05 -20.30 -0.73
N TYR A 23 -5.83 -18.98 -0.85
CA TYR A 23 -4.98 -18.39 -1.88
C TYR A 23 -3.54 -18.15 -1.39
N SER A 24 -3.33 -17.96 -0.09
CA SER A 24 -2.02 -17.63 0.50
C SER A 24 -1.18 -18.84 0.94
N ASP A 25 -1.79 -20.01 1.12
CA ASP A 25 -1.05 -21.22 1.53
C ASP A 25 -0.34 -21.84 0.32
N ALA A 26 0.99 -21.68 0.29
CA ALA A 26 1.95 -22.41 -0.54
C ALA A 26 1.72 -22.40 -2.06
N ARG A 27 1.29 -21.28 -2.65
CA ARG A 27 1.32 -21.11 -4.11
C ARG A 27 2.69 -20.57 -4.55
N SER A 28 3.35 -21.30 -5.45
CA SER A 28 4.34 -20.68 -6.32
C SER A 28 3.55 -19.80 -7.28
N TYR A 29 3.67 -18.48 -7.16
CA TYR A 29 3.07 -17.58 -8.12
C TYR A 29 3.83 -17.69 -9.45
N PRO A 30 3.15 -17.52 -10.59
CA PRO A 30 3.79 -17.47 -11.90
C PRO A 30 4.86 -16.37 -11.97
N GLY A 31 5.89 -16.60 -12.78
CA GLY A 31 6.92 -15.62 -13.11
C GLY A 31 7.73 -15.12 -11.92
N ASP A 32 8.13 -13.84 -11.97
CA ASP A 32 8.97 -13.18 -10.96
C ASP A 32 8.14 -12.49 -9.85
N PHE A 33 6.99 -13.07 -9.47
CA PHE A 33 6.15 -12.58 -8.38
C PHE A 33 6.44 -13.31 -7.06
N HIS A 34 6.76 -12.57 -6.01
CA HIS A 34 7.02 -13.08 -4.67
C HIS A 34 6.12 -12.39 -3.66
N PHE A 35 5.52 -13.15 -2.74
CA PHE A 35 4.61 -12.63 -1.72
C PHE A 35 4.98 -13.12 -0.33
N ILE A 36 4.96 -12.21 0.64
CA ILE A 36 5.30 -12.44 2.04
C ILE A 36 4.15 -11.88 2.91
N PRO A 37 3.21 -12.72 3.38
CA PRO A 37 1.97 -12.25 4.02
C PRO A 37 2.18 -11.57 5.38
N ASP A 38 3.13 -12.05 6.18
CA ASP A 38 3.33 -11.60 7.57
C ASP A 38 4.71 -10.94 7.75
N PHE A 39 5.06 -9.99 6.87
CA PHE A 39 6.38 -9.38 6.88
C PHE A 39 6.57 -8.41 8.05
N PHE A 40 5.65 -7.46 8.23
CA PHE A 40 5.74 -6.45 9.29
C PHE A 40 4.94 -6.84 10.53
N THR A 41 5.56 -6.67 11.70
CA THR A 41 4.88 -6.74 13.00
C THR A 41 3.95 -5.54 13.18
N LEU A 42 2.92 -5.66 14.02
CA LEU A 42 1.97 -4.57 14.27
C LEU A 42 2.63 -3.23 14.68
N PRO A 43 3.67 -3.19 15.55
CA PRO A 43 4.38 -1.96 15.83
C PRO A 43 5.07 -1.34 14.60
N GLU A 44 5.67 -2.16 13.73
CA GLU A 44 6.28 -1.68 12.48
C GLU A 44 5.23 -1.16 11.52
N GLN A 45 4.09 -1.87 11.38
CA GLN A 45 2.97 -1.42 10.57
C GLN A 45 2.44 -0.06 11.03
N ARG A 46 2.21 0.13 12.34
CA ARG A 46 1.76 1.41 12.91
C ARG A 46 2.79 2.52 12.70
N THR A 47 4.07 2.20 12.81
CA THR A 47 5.17 3.17 12.58
C THR A 47 5.20 3.62 11.12
N LEU A 48 5.21 2.67 10.17
CA LEU A 48 5.20 2.95 8.74
C LEU A 48 3.95 3.73 8.32
N LEU A 49 2.78 3.32 8.81
CA LEU A 49 1.53 3.99 8.50
C LEU A 49 1.50 5.42 9.03
N SER A 50 1.92 5.63 10.29
CA SER A 50 1.96 6.97 10.89
C SER A 50 2.89 7.90 10.11
N ALA A 51 4.09 7.44 9.75
CA ALA A 51 5.05 8.20 8.96
C ALA A 51 4.50 8.51 7.55
N SER A 52 3.86 7.53 6.91
CA SER A 52 3.27 7.68 5.57
C SER A 52 2.13 8.69 5.55
N LEU A 53 1.21 8.61 6.53
CA LEU A 53 0.14 9.58 6.68
C LEU A 53 0.70 10.97 6.97
N GLN A 54 1.70 11.09 7.84
CA GLN A 54 2.33 12.37 8.15
C GLN A 54 2.99 13.00 6.92
N LYS A 55 3.56 12.21 6.00
CA LYS A 55 4.10 12.68 4.72
C LYS A 55 3.01 13.23 3.81
N LEU A 56 1.99 12.43 3.54
CA LEU A 56 0.84 12.84 2.71
C LEU A 56 0.16 14.09 3.27
N ASP A 57 0.09 14.19 4.59
CA ASP A 57 -0.52 15.31 5.28
C ASP A 57 0.19 16.66 5.07
N GLN A 58 1.46 16.67 4.66
CA GLN A 58 2.25 17.88 4.43
C GLN A 58 1.90 18.60 3.14
N THR A 59 1.41 17.88 2.14
CA THR A 59 0.99 18.45 0.85
C THR A 59 -0.41 19.06 0.91
N GLU A 60 -1.20 18.70 1.94
CA GLU A 60 -2.56 19.23 2.12
C GLU A 60 -2.60 20.68 2.65
N PRO A 61 -3.71 21.42 2.41
CA PRO A 61 -3.92 22.76 2.93
C PRO A 61 -3.79 22.86 4.45
N ARG A 62 -3.21 23.97 4.94
CA ARG A 62 -3.03 24.21 6.38
C ARG A 62 -4.32 24.18 7.19
N SER A 63 -5.48 24.48 6.58
CA SER A 63 -6.79 24.38 7.21
C SER A 63 -7.13 22.94 7.63
N MET A 64 -6.85 21.98 6.75
CA MET A 64 -7.04 20.54 6.99
C MET A 64 -6.08 20.03 8.05
N GLN A 65 -4.80 20.38 7.93
CA GLN A 65 -3.79 20.05 8.95
C GLN A 65 -4.21 20.55 10.35
N ARG A 66 -4.75 21.78 10.46
CA ARG A 66 -5.27 22.33 11.73
C ARG A 66 -6.50 21.59 12.22
N ARG A 67 -7.42 21.20 11.33
CA ARG A 67 -8.61 20.42 11.66
C ARG A 67 -8.21 19.04 12.23
N ARG A 68 -7.27 18.34 11.61
CA ARG A 68 -6.68 17.07 12.10
C ARG A 68 -6.03 17.24 13.48
N LYS A 69 -5.16 18.24 13.65
CA LYS A 69 -4.51 18.52 14.94
C LYS A 69 -5.51 18.76 16.07
N ARG A 70 -6.63 19.46 15.81
CA ARG A 70 -7.69 19.69 16.80
C ARG A 70 -8.40 18.39 17.19
N LEU A 71 -8.73 17.55 16.21
CA LEU A 71 -9.32 16.23 16.48
C LEU A 71 -8.39 15.38 17.35
N ILE A 72 -7.12 15.23 16.95
CA ILE A 72 -6.13 14.44 17.67
C ILE A 72 -5.92 14.97 19.10
N ALA A 73 -5.91 16.30 19.28
CA ALA A 73 -5.81 16.89 20.61
C ALA A 73 -7.04 16.59 21.48
N SER A 74 -8.24 16.56 20.88
CA SER A 74 -9.48 16.24 21.58
C SER A 74 -9.68 14.74 21.85
N SER A 75 -9.15 13.86 21.00
CA SER A 75 -9.33 12.40 21.09
C SER A 75 -8.34 11.70 22.02
N LYS A 76 -7.32 12.41 22.52
CA LYS A 76 -6.31 11.91 23.48
C LYS A 76 -6.87 11.29 24.77
N THR A 77 -8.18 11.32 25.00
CA THR A 77 -8.84 10.80 26.21
C THR A 77 -9.54 9.45 26.03
N SER A 78 -9.79 8.92 24.82
CA SER A 78 -10.44 7.60 24.65
C SER A 78 -10.26 7.02 23.24
N GLN A 79 -9.92 5.72 23.16
CA GLN A 79 -9.91 4.83 21.96
C GLN A 79 -8.59 4.59 21.20
N ASP A 80 -7.45 4.35 21.86
CA ASP A 80 -6.38 3.55 21.23
C ASP A 80 -6.59 2.08 21.63
N THR A 81 -7.15 1.28 20.73
CA THR A 81 -7.32 -0.16 20.93
C THR A 81 -6.04 -0.94 20.60
N GLY A 82 -5.00 -0.25 20.14
CA GLY A 82 -3.74 -0.82 19.69
C GLY A 82 -3.82 -1.43 18.29
N LEU A 83 -4.98 -1.37 17.62
CA LEU A 83 -5.17 -1.91 16.27
C LEU A 83 -4.58 -0.97 15.22
N ILE A 84 -4.25 -1.50 14.04
CA ILE A 84 -3.73 -0.63 12.96
C ILE A 84 -4.75 0.44 12.52
N GLN A 85 -6.05 0.13 12.60
CA GLN A 85 -7.11 1.05 12.19
C GLN A 85 -7.15 2.32 13.02
N ASP A 86 -6.68 2.28 14.27
CA ASP A 86 -6.66 3.44 15.17
C ASP A 86 -5.66 4.51 14.74
N VAL A 87 -4.77 4.20 13.77
CA VAL A 87 -3.82 5.16 13.20
C VAL A 87 -4.51 6.06 12.15
N PHE A 88 -5.58 5.58 11.51
CA PHE A 88 -6.34 6.37 10.56
C PHE A 88 -7.29 7.33 11.28
N LEU A 89 -7.56 8.46 10.64
CA LEU A 89 -8.66 9.34 10.94
C LEU A 89 -9.84 9.00 10.02
N PRO A 90 -11.06 9.45 10.34
CA PRO A 90 -12.18 9.36 9.40
C PRO A 90 -11.86 10.06 8.07
N ASP A 91 -12.39 9.54 6.96
CA ASP A 91 -12.08 9.98 5.60
C ASP A 91 -12.25 11.49 5.38
N GLU A 92 -13.23 12.12 6.04
CA GLU A 92 -13.49 13.56 5.92
C GLU A 92 -12.38 14.47 6.48
N TYR A 93 -11.34 13.87 7.09
CA TYR A 93 -10.13 14.55 7.56
C TYR A 93 -8.96 14.47 6.59
N TYR A 94 -9.14 13.80 5.44
CA TYR A 94 -8.15 13.69 4.37
C TYR A 94 -8.65 14.36 3.08
N GLN A 95 -7.72 14.79 2.23
CA GLN A 95 -8.02 15.28 0.89
C GLN A 95 -7.86 14.14 -0.11
N PHE A 96 -8.95 13.48 -0.47
CA PHE A 96 -8.94 12.52 -1.56
C PHE A 96 -9.27 13.22 -2.88
N GLU A 97 -8.57 12.81 -3.94
CA GLU A 97 -8.80 13.17 -5.32
C GLU A 97 -9.85 12.22 -5.92
N ASP A 98 -10.81 12.77 -6.66
CA ASP A 98 -11.90 11.98 -7.24
C ASP A 98 -11.42 11.06 -8.38
N GLY A 99 -10.30 11.37 -9.02
CA GLY A 99 -9.71 10.52 -10.06
C GLY A 99 -8.33 10.98 -10.54
N HIS A 100 -7.50 10.03 -10.96
CA HIS A 100 -6.19 10.26 -11.56
C HIS A 100 -6.34 10.59 -13.07
N PHE A 101 -5.32 11.18 -13.71
CA PHE A 101 -5.43 11.65 -15.11
C PHE A 101 -5.68 10.53 -16.13
N ASP A 102 -5.27 9.30 -15.81
CA ASP A 102 -5.49 8.09 -16.62
C ASP A 102 -6.82 7.38 -16.28
N GLY A 103 -7.53 7.84 -15.24
CA GLY A 103 -8.83 7.31 -14.82
C GLY A 103 -8.76 5.98 -14.06
N VAL A 104 -7.57 5.48 -13.72
CA VAL A 104 -7.35 4.17 -13.10
C VAL A 104 -7.66 4.18 -11.60
N ILE A 105 -7.23 5.22 -10.91
CA ILE A 105 -7.36 5.30 -9.44
C ILE A 105 -8.46 6.30 -9.09
N ARG A 106 -9.36 5.92 -8.18
CA ARG A 106 -10.44 6.76 -7.67
C ARG A 106 -10.34 6.93 -6.16
N ARG A 107 -10.70 8.11 -5.68
CA ARG A 107 -10.77 8.47 -4.24
C ARG A 107 -9.50 8.11 -3.49
N PHE A 108 -8.40 8.71 -3.93
CA PHE A 108 -7.06 8.46 -3.43
C PHE A 108 -6.32 9.75 -3.14
N ARG A 109 -5.22 9.66 -2.41
CA ARG A 109 -4.21 10.71 -2.35
C ARG A 109 -2.84 10.06 -2.45
N GLU A 110 -1.91 10.73 -3.11
CA GLU A 110 -0.59 10.15 -3.34
C GLU A 110 0.52 11.18 -3.26
N MET A 111 1.74 10.67 -3.12
CA MET A 111 2.95 11.47 -3.30
C MET A 111 4.17 10.60 -3.55
N HIS A 112 5.16 11.19 -4.21
CA HIS A 112 6.53 10.66 -4.21
C HIS A 112 7.29 11.14 -2.97
N VAL A 113 7.97 10.23 -2.30
CA VAL A 113 8.81 10.50 -1.13
C VAL A 113 10.26 10.42 -1.55
N SER A 114 10.93 11.57 -1.59
CA SER A 114 12.37 11.68 -1.87
C SER A 114 13.24 11.41 -0.63
N SER A 115 12.72 11.68 0.56
CA SER A 115 13.40 11.49 1.85
C SER A 115 12.36 11.31 2.97
N TRP A 116 12.76 10.63 4.04
CA TRP A 116 11.98 10.45 5.28
C TRP A 116 12.43 11.36 6.44
N ASP A 117 13.41 12.24 6.26
CA ASP A 117 14.14 12.95 7.34
C ASP A 117 13.24 13.72 8.33
N ASP A 118 12.20 14.38 7.84
CA ASP A 118 11.24 15.18 8.62
C ASP A 118 10.24 14.34 9.45
N VAL A 119 10.18 13.04 9.20
CA VAL A 119 9.37 12.07 9.97
C VAL A 119 10.22 10.89 10.47
N ASP A 120 11.54 11.02 10.40
CA ASP A 120 12.46 9.93 10.71
C ASP A 120 12.40 9.55 12.18
N SER A 121 12.54 8.26 12.42
CA SER A 121 12.68 7.71 13.76
C SER A 121 13.47 6.40 13.69
N PRO A 122 14.17 6.01 14.77
CA PRO A 122 14.89 4.74 14.80
C PRO A 122 14.00 3.54 14.46
N SER A 123 12.73 3.57 14.85
CA SER A 123 11.75 2.52 14.52
C SER A 123 11.39 2.49 13.04
N LEU A 124 11.23 3.66 12.40
CA LEU A 124 10.95 3.77 10.96
C LEU A 124 12.15 3.27 10.15
N ALA A 125 13.36 3.76 10.47
CA ALA A 125 14.59 3.32 9.83
C ALA A 125 14.79 1.80 9.95
N LYS A 126 14.53 1.24 11.14
CA LYS A 126 14.56 -0.21 11.36
C LYS A 126 13.55 -0.95 10.48
N ALA A 127 12.30 -0.49 10.42
CA ALA A 127 11.28 -1.13 9.57
C ALA A 127 11.66 -1.07 8.08
N LEU A 128 12.10 0.08 7.58
CA LEU A 128 12.50 0.25 6.18
C LEU A 128 13.74 -0.58 5.83
N SER A 129 14.72 -0.67 6.73
CA SER A 129 15.94 -1.46 6.49
C SER A 129 15.68 -2.96 6.28
N ARG A 130 14.58 -3.49 6.84
CA ARG A 130 14.18 -4.89 6.61
C ARG A 130 13.83 -5.18 5.16
N LEU A 131 13.40 -4.18 4.40
CA LEU A 131 13.02 -4.34 2.99
C LEU A 131 14.24 -4.45 2.08
N ARG A 132 15.40 -3.92 2.48
CA ARG A 132 16.62 -3.85 1.66
C ARG A 132 17.04 -5.18 1.00
N PRO A 133 16.94 -6.34 1.66
CA PRO A 133 17.27 -7.62 1.03
C PRO A 133 16.29 -8.08 -0.06
N LEU A 134 15.13 -7.43 -0.20
CA LEU A 134 14.06 -7.86 -1.11
C LEU A 134 14.13 -7.24 -2.51
N TYR A 135 14.96 -6.21 -2.69
CA TYR A 135 15.09 -5.52 -3.98
C TYR A 135 16.57 -5.24 -4.30
N PRO A 136 16.94 -5.14 -5.60
CA PRO A 136 18.31 -4.86 -6.00
C PRO A 136 18.77 -3.49 -5.45
N THR A 137 19.98 -3.49 -4.88
CA THR A 137 20.57 -2.48 -4.00
C THR A 137 20.52 -1.03 -4.51
N GLU A 138 20.03 -0.12 -3.65
CA GLU A 138 20.23 1.37 -3.51
C GLU A 138 20.32 2.28 -4.76
N ALA A 139 20.12 1.80 -5.98
CA ALA A 139 19.97 2.65 -7.15
C ALA A 139 18.56 3.26 -7.17
N ASP A 140 18.49 4.59 -7.22
CA ASP A 140 17.34 5.49 -7.47
C ASP A 140 15.95 4.89 -7.10
N THR A 141 15.83 4.38 -5.87
CA THR A 141 14.58 3.76 -5.43
C THR A 141 13.54 4.84 -5.16
N GLN A 142 12.60 4.97 -6.08
CA GLN A 142 11.45 5.85 -5.91
C GLN A 142 10.45 5.23 -4.93
N THR A 143 10.14 5.96 -3.87
CA THR A 143 9.07 5.59 -2.92
C THR A 143 7.81 6.36 -3.27
N HIS A 144 6.73 5.63 -3.50
CA HIS A 144 5.41 6.16 -3.81
C HIS A 144 4.44 5.79 -2.67
N LEU A 145 3.80 6.79 -2.08
CA LEU A 145 2.75 6.60 -1.10
C LEU A 145 1.41 6.74 -1.78
N LEU A 146 0.54 5.75 -1.59
CA LEU A 146 -0.83 5.76 -2.07
C LEU A 146 -1.78 5.46 -0.91
N HIS A 147 -2.70 6.37 -0.64
CA HIS A 147 -3.71 6.22 0.40
C HIS A 147 -5.09 6.28 -0.25
N LEU A 148 -5.81 5.17 -0.20
CA LEU A 148 -7.19 5.05 -0.68
C LEU A 148 -8.14 5.44 0.45
N ALA A 149 -9.23 6.12 0.07
CA ALA A 149 -10.40 6.28 0.93
C ALA A 149 -11.00 4.92 1.29
N SER A 150 -11.94 4.89 2.23
CA SER A 150 -12.64 3.67 2.63
C SER A 150 -13.43 3.02 1.48
N ASP A 151 -13.77 3.80 0.46
CA ASP A 151 -14.44 3.46 -0.80
C ASP A 151 -13.57 3.81 -2.03
N GLY A 152 -12.25 3.91 -1.86
CA GLY A 152 -11.30 4.09 -2.96
C GLY A 152 -10.94 2.77 -3.64
N GLU A 153 -10.66 2.84 -4.95
CA GLU A 153 -10.46 1.68 -5.82
C GLU A 153 -9.32 1.93 -6.82
N ILE A 154 -8.64 0.85 -7.21
CA ILE A 154 -7.66 0.83 -8.30
C ILE A 154 -8.19 -0.08 -9.40
N ASP A 155 -8.62 0.51 -10.51
CA ASP A 155 -9.10 -0.22 -11.69
C ASP A 155 -7.96 -1.01 -12.38
N PRO A 156 -8.30 -1.97 -13.27
CA PRO A 156 -7.31 -2.67 -14.08
C PRO A 156 -6.41 -1.73 -14.86
N HIS A 157 -5.10 -1.86 -14.64
CA HIS A 157 -4.10 -1.07 -15.35
C HIS A 157 -2.80 -1.84 -15.54
N VAL A 158 -2.02 -1.41 -16.52
CA VAL A 158 -0.66 -1.87 -16.73
C VAL A 158 0.28 -0.82 -16.17
N ASP A 159 1.18 -1.23 -15.29
CA ASP A 159 2.16 -0.31 -14.73
C ASP A 159 3.04 0.31 -15.83
N ASN A 160 3.17 1.64 -15.78
CA ASN A 160 4.08 2.34 -16.68
C ASN A 160 5.53 2.01 -16.28
N LEU A 161 6.24 1.27 -17.13
CA LEU A 161 7.62 0.84 -16.88
C LEU A 161 8.61 2.01 -16.82
N ASP A 162 8.37 3.09 -17.55
CA ASP A 162 9.21 4.30 -17.50
C ASP A 162 9.12 4.97 -16.11
N ALA A 163 7.97 4.84 -15.45
CA ALA A 163 7.77 5.35 -14.09
C ALA A 163 8.16 4.32 -13.01
N SER A 164 7.85 3.04 -13.21
CA SER A 164 7.95 2.00 -12.17
C SER A 164 9.32 1.31 -12.12
N GLY A 165 10.06 1.35 -13.24
CA GLY A 165 11.32 0.64 -13.42
C GLY A 165 11.13 -0.85 -13.69
N SER A 166 12.18 -1.64 -13.42
CA SER A 166 12.20 -3.09 -13.68
C SER A 166 11.64 -3.96 -12.56
N TRP A 167 11.18 -3.36 -11.47
CA TRP A 167 10.57 -4.06 -10.33
C TRP A 167 9.65 -3.16 -9.50
N ILE A 168 8.67 -3.76 -8.84
CA ILE A 168 7.81 -3.12 -7.84
C ILE A 168 7.86 -3.92 -6.55
N LEU A 169 8.04 -3.24 -5.42
CA LEU A 169 7.78 -3.78 -4.09
C LEU A 169 6.56 -3.08 -3.52
N GLY A 170 5.47 -3.82 -3.29
CA GLY A 170 4.27 -3.31 -2.66
C GLY A 170 4.19 -3.66 -1.19
N ILE A 171 3.85 -2.69 -0.35
CA ILE A 171 3.54 -2.86 1.07
C ILE A 171 2.06 -2.54 1.27
N SER A 172 1.34 -3.46 1.89
CA SER A 172 -0.07 -3.23 2.25
C SER A 172 -0.22 -2.91 3.73
N LEU A 173 -0.87 -1.80 4.06
CA LEU A 173 -1.20 -1.38 5.42
C LEU A 173 -2.70 -1.09 5.54
N GLY A 174 -3.30 -1.47 6.67
CA GLY A 174 -4.70 -1.17 7.01
C GLY A 174 -5.67 -2.29 6.63
N ALA A 175 -6.66 -1.98 5.80
CA ALA A 175 -7.62 -2.97 5.31
C ALA A 175 -6.96 -4.04 4.43
N ASP A 176 -7.49 -5.27 4.48
CA ASP A 176 -7.09 -6.35 3.56
C ASP A 176 -7.56 -5.99 2.13
N ARG A 177 -6.77 -6.29 1.11
CA ARG A 177 -7.10 -6.06 -0.32
C ARG A 177 -6.86 -7.30 -1.16
N VAL A 178 -7.36 -7.33 -2.39
CA VAL A 178 -7.11 -8.42 -3.33
C VAL A 178 -6.41 -7.86 -4.55
N LEU A 179 -5.16 -8.24 -4.76
CA LEU A 179 -4.43 -7.96 -5.98
C LEU A 179 -4.75 -9.03 -7.02
N HIS A 180 -5.43 -8.64 -8.10
CA HIS A 180 -5.62 -9.47 -9.27
C HIS A 180 -4.52 -9.16 -10.29
N ILE A 181 -3.79 -10.20 -10.73
CA ILE A 181 -2.78 -10.09 -11.78
C ILE A 181 -3.23 -10.95 -12.96
N GLU A 182 -3.21 -10.37 -14.16
CA GLU A 182 -3.42 -11.10 -15.41
C GLU A 182 -2.39 -10.70 -16.49
N PRO A 183 -1.98 -11.64 -17.37
CA PRO A 183 -1.16 -11.32 -18.53
C PRO A 183 -1.85 -10.36 -19.49
N VAL A 184 -1.08 -9.55 -20.22
CA VAL A 184 -1.64 -8.71 -21.28
C VAL A 184 -2.16 -9.58 -22.43
N LYS A 185 -3.34 -9.23 -22.96
CA LYS A 185 -4.02 -9.96 -24.06
C LYS A 185 -3.05 -10.42 -25.16
N GLY A 186 -3.00 -11.72 -25.39
CA GLY A 186 -2.12 -12.38 -26.38
C GLY A 186 -1.18 -13.41 -25.76
N GLU A 187 -1.01 -13.39 -24.44
CA GLU A 187 -0.33 -14.40 -23.64
C GLU A 187 -1.35 -15.37 -22.99
N ASP A 188 -0.91 -16.56 -22.55
CA ASP A 188 -1.79 -17.62 -22.05
C ASP A 188 -2.57 -17.15 -20.80
N SER A 189 -3.91 -17.14 -20.89
CA SER A 189 -4.81 -16.71 -19.81
C SER A 189 -4.78 -17.60 -18.55
N GLN A 190 -3.94 -18.64 -18.53
CA GLN A 190 -3.79 -19.56 -17.39
C GLN A 190 -2.93 -18.97 -16.27
N ASP A 191 -2.21 -17.88 -16.53
CA ASP A 191 -1.33 -17.22 -15.56
C ASP A 191 -2.03 -16.09 -14.78
N ALA A 192 -3.35 -15.95 -14.89
CA ALA A 192 -4.11 -15.01 -14.06
C ALA A 192 -4.30 -15.55 -12.63
N PHE A 193 -4.07 -14.71 -11.62
CA PHE A 193 -4.19 -15.10 -10.21
C PHE A 193 -4.59 -13.94 -9.30
N ASP A 194 -5.24 -14.30 -8.18
CA ASP A 194 -5.58 -13.40 -7.09
C ASP A 194 -4.62 -13.60 -5.90
N VAL A 195 -4.23 -12.51 -5.26
CA VAL A 195 -3.44 -12.50 -4.02
C VAL A 195 -4.15 -11.65 -2.98
N LEU A 196 -4.47 -12.25 -1.83
CA LEU A 196 -4.90 -11.48 -0.67
C LEU A 196 -3.71 -10.72 -0.09
N LEU A 197 -3.84 -9.41 0.04
CA LEU A 197 -2.87 -8.51 0.64
C LEU A 197 -3.34 -8.07 2.02
N PRO A 198 -3.10 -8.85 3.10
CA PRO A 198 -3.40 -8.43 4.45
C PRO A 198 -2.46 -7.30 4.90
N SER A 199 -2.84 -6.60 5.96
CA SER A 199 -1.99 -5.57 6.56
C SER A 199 -0.64 -6.13 7.05
N GLY A 200 0.44 -5.46 6.65
CA GLY A 200 1.82 -5.86 6.94
C GLY A 200 2.45 -6.80 5.92
N SER A 201 1.70 -7.19 4.88
CA SER A 201 2.23 -8.00 3.79
C SER A 201 3.09 -7.20 2.82
N VAL A 202 3.99 -7.92 2.15
CA VAL A 202 4.88 -7.41 1.11
C VAL A 202 4.75 -8.29 -0.12
N TYR A 203 4.69 -7.69 -1.31
CA TYR A 203 4.95 -8.40 -2.56
C TYR A 203 6.11 -7.76 -3.33
N VAL A 204 6.78 -8.56 -4.16
CA VAL A 204 7.78 -8.11 -5.13
C VAL A 204 7.38 -8.65 -6.49
N GLN A 205 7.28 -7.78 -7.48
CA GLN A 205 7.06 -8.13 -8.88
C GLN A 205 8.25 -7.63 -9.69
N LYS A 206 8.88 -8.50 -10.48
CA LYS A 206 9.93 -8.09 -11.43
C LYS A 206 9.42 -8.24 -12.87
N PHE A 207 9.89 -7.36 -13.74
CA PHE A 207 9.47 -7.31 -15.15
C PHE A 207 10.55 -7.86 -16.10
N ALA A 208 11.50 -8.66 -15.59
CA ALA A 208 12.71 -9.04 -16.32
C ALA A 208 12.47 -10.09 -17.44
N HIS A 209 11.40 -10.89 -17.33
CA HIS A 209 11.15 -12.03 -18.23
C HIS A 209 9.75 -12.10 -18.82
N HIS A 210 8.78 -11.42 -18.20
CA HIS A 210 7.40 -11.36 -18.66
C HIS A 210 7.05 -9.90 -18.88
N GLY A 211 6.32 -9.60 -19.96
CA GLY A 211 5.85 -8.25 -20.26
C GLY A 211 5.04 -7.67 -19.09
N PRO A 212 4.67 -6.38 -19.16
CA PRO A 212 3.96 -5.77 -18.06
C PRO A 212 2.58 -6.45 -17.91
N CYS A 213 2.12 -6.68 -16.68
CA CYS A 213 0.82 -7.34 -16.40
C CYS A 213 -0.26 -6.29 -16.10
N TYR A 214 -1.53 -6.67 -16.26
CA TYR A 214 -2.62 -5.89 -15.65
C TYR A 214 -2.68 -6.19 -14.15
N ALA A 215 -2.84 -5.13 -13.36
CA ALA A 215 -3.06 -5.19 -11.92
C ALA A 215 -4.37 -4.48 -11.55
N VAL A 216 -5.13 -5.08 -10.63
CA VAL A 216 -6.32 -4.51 -9.96
C VAL A 216 -6.12 -4.70 -8.47
N VAL A 217 -6.42 -3.70 -7.62
CA VAL A 217 -6.22 -3.79 -6.16
C VAL A 217 -7.40 -3.26 -5.36
#